data_AF-A0A7Z3BMZ9-F1
#
_entry.id   AF-A0A7Z3BMZ9-F1
#
_cell.length_a   1.000
_cell.length_b   1.000
_cell.length_c   1.000
_cell.angle_alpha   90.00
_cell.angle_beta   90.00
_cell.angle_gamma   90.00
#
_symmetry.space_group_name_H-M   'P 1'
#
loop_
_entity.id
_entity.type
_entity.pdbx_description
1 polymer ?
#
loop_
_entity_poly.entity_id
_entity_poly.type
_entity_poly.pdbx_seq_one_letter_code
_entity_poly.pdbx_strand_id
1 'polypeptide(L)'
;MEKNVADRKAELAKSIANQAILMLADKNENYPDYAGQFYFITGESFLKALCENDGTLTGAIFHTYLAGCITRFEQLRPVAIVPATLEDDFRIATSVLLDLMELSGYAKLLAEFHQNPALWEGVENAWTNLIIGKAGDAVKKYLALTTHINNNGFGLPLRSELRFEWERQIFELFKQLPVEAVDKHFGMDTNYHFVHPSPLIRSIKTDHFDRLPSGYDLFLVTWYKDFVNPEGLDLNWKQEALLRAINKADNLPNSGEGG
;
A
#
# COMPACT_ATOMS: atom_id res chain seq x y z
N MET A 1 -18.15 23.47 -15.11
CA MET A 1 -18.10 23.92 -13.70
C MET A 1 -17.38 22.91 -12.80
N GLU A 2 -17.58 21.60 -13.00
CA GLU A 2 -16.90 20.52 -12.25
C GLU A 2 -15.38 20.52 -12.33
N LYS A 3 -14.79 20.82 -13.49
CA LYS A 3 -13.32 20.85 -13.67
C LYS A 3 -12.62 21.82 -12.69
N ASN A 4 -13.23 22.97 -12.42
CA ASN A 4 -12.72 24.00 -11.50
C ASN A 4 -12.79 23.54 -10.02
N VAL A 5 -13.69 22.63 -9.68
CA VAL A 5 -13.82 22.08 -8.32
C VAL A 5 -12.82 20.96 -8.09
N ALA A 6 -12.59 20.09 -9.09
CA ALA A 6 -11.58 19.05 -9.03
C ALA A 6 -10.16 19.65 -8.91
N ASP A 7 -9.85 20.65 -9.74
CA ASP A 7 -8.55 21.34 -9.71
C ASP A 7 -8.29 22.00 -8.34
N ARG A 8 -9.31 22.67 -7.76
CA ARG A 8 -9.21 23.26 -6.41
C ARG A 8 -9.04 22.23 -5.31
N LYS A 9 -9.65 21.06 -5.41
CA LYS A 9 -9.49 19.96 -4.44
C LYS A 9 -8.08 19.38 -4.52
N ALA A 10 -7.54 19.20 -5.72
CA ALA A 10 -6.17 18.76 -5.94
C ALA A 10 -5.16 19.78 -5.39
N GLU A 11 -5.35 21.08 -5.65
CA GLU A 11 -4.52 22.14 -5.07
C GLU A 11 -4.61 22.20 -3.55
N LEU A 12 -5.81 22.05 -2.99
CA LEU A 12 -6.01 22.00 -1.54
C LEU A 12 -5.29 20.80 -0.92
N ALA A 13 -5.41 19.61 -1.51
CA ALA A 13 -4.71 18.42 -1.05
C ALA A 13 -3.19 18.61 -1.07
N LYS A 14 -2.64 19.21 -2.13
CA LYS A 14 -1.20 19.56 -2.22
C LYS A 14 -0.78 20.60 -1.18
N SER A 15 -1.59 21.62 -0.94
CA SER A 15 -1.30 22.66 0.05
C SER A 15 -1.31 22.10 1.47
N ILE A 16 -2.31 21.28 1.79
CA ILE A 16 -2.40 20.53 3.04
C ILE A 16 -1.16 19.63 3.17
N ALA A 17 -0.79 18.91 2.10
CA ALA A 17 0.41 18.07 2.04
C ALA A 17 1.66 18.78 2.52
N ASN A 18 1.92 19.96 1.95
CA ASN A 18 3.12 20.74 2.23
C ASN A 18 3.11 21.38 3.63
N GLN A 19 1.96 21.83 4.12
CA GLN A 19 1.87 22.47 5.44
C GLN A 19 2.15 21.50 6.59
N ALA A 20 1.85 20.23 6.42
CA ALA A 20 2.07 19.28 7.50
C ALA A 20 3.53 18.92 7.73
N ILE A 21 4.38 19.01 6.71
CA ILE A 21 5.83 18.92 6.90
C ILE A 21 6.29 20.00 7.89
N LEU A 22 5.71 21.19 7.82
CA LEU A 22 6.02 22.30 8.73
C LEU A 22 5.45 22.07 10.14
N MET A 23 4.24 21.52 10.26
CA MET A 23 3.62 21.23 11.57
C MET A 23 4.30 20.07 12.32
N LEU A 24 5.00 19.17 11.63
CA LEU A 24 5.80 18.12 12.25
C LEU A 24 7.06 18.66 12.96
N ALA A 25 7.47 19.89 12.67
CA ALA A 25 8.66 20.51 13.24
C ALA A 25 8.42 21.22 14.59
N ASP A 26 7.17 21.55 14.93
CA ASP A 26 6.81 22.32 16.14
C ASP A 26 5.81 21.55 17.02
N LYS A 27 6.33 20.76 17.97
CA LYS A 27 5.52 20.03 18.95
C LYS A 27 5.27 20.91 20.17
N ASN A 28 4.16 21.64 20.18
CA ASN A 28 3.58 22.17 21.42
C ASN A 28 2.54 21.17 21.94
N GLU A 29 2.74 20.66 23.16
CA GLU A 29 1.87 19.66 23.81
C GLU A 29 0.42 20.13 24.00
N ASN A 30 0.16 21.44 23.91
CA ASN A 30 -1.18 22.02 24.04
C ASN A 30 -1.95 22.12 22.71
N TYR A 31 -1.35 21.74 21.58
CA TYR A 31 -2.07 21.72 20.30
C TYR A 31 -2.69 20.34 20.03
N PRO A 32 -3.87 20.30 19.37
CA PRO A 32 -4.41 19.07 18.79
C PRO A 32 -3.39 18.33 17.90
N ASP A 33 -3.52 17.01 17.78
CA ASP A 33 -2.66 16.19 16.89
C ASP A 33 -2.99 16.42 15.41
N TYR A 34 -2.65 17.62 14.91
CA TYR A 34 -2.81 18.01 13.52
C TYR A 34 -1.96 17.17 12.58
N ALA A 35 -0.81 16.65 13.06
CA ALA A 35 0.04 15.74 12.31
C ALA A 35 -0.69 14.42 12.02
N GLY A 36 -1.29 13.80 13.03
CA GLY A 36 -2.10 12.58 12.86
C GLY A 36 -3.27 12.78 11.89
N GLN A 37 -4.03 13.88 12.05
CA GLN A 37 -5.15 14.21 11.16
C GLN A 37 -4.70 14.44 9.71
N PHE A 38 -3.55 15.07 9.54
CA PHE A 38 -2.97 15.28 8.23
C PHE A 38 -2.61 13.97 7.51
N TYR A 39 -1.98 13.02 8.21
CA TYR A 39 -1.63 11.73 7.63
C TYR A 39 -2.85 10.97 7.16
N PHE A 40 -3.93 11.04 7.95
CA PHE A 40 -5.21 10.48 7.60
C PHE A 40 -5.75 11.09 6.30
N ILE A 41 -5.90 12.42 6.24
CA ILE A 41 -6.45 13.13 5.06
C ILE A 41 -5.61 12.90 3.81
N THR A 42 -4.28 12.89 3.96
CA THR A 42 -3.37 12.72 2.82
C THR A 42 -3.40 11.29 2.29
N GLY A 43 -3.44 10.29 3.17
CA GLY A 43 -3.60 8.89 2.78
C GLY A 43 -4.93 8.64 2.09
N GLU A 44 -6.03 9.18 2.61
CA GLU A 44 -7.35 9.10 1.95
C GLU A 44 -7.37 9.82 0.59
N SER A 45 -6.77 11.01 0.51
CA SER A 45 -6.70 11.76 -0.75
C SER A 45 -5.86 11.02 -1.79
N PHE A 46 -4.79 10.36 -1.35
CA PHE A 46 -3.96 9.52 -2.20
C PHE A 46 -4.73 8.31 -2.73
N LEU A 47 -5.38 7.54 -1.84
CA LEU A 47 -6.21 6.41 -2.25
C LEU A 47 -7.31 6.85 -3.22
N LYS A 48 -7.96 7.97 -2.93
CA LYS A 48 -9.00 8.52 -3.79
C LYS A 48 -8.46 8.83 -5.20
N ALA A 49 -7.29 9.45 -5.30
CA ALA A 49 -6.66 9.73 -6.59
C ALA A 49 -6.35 8.43 -7.36
N LEU A 50 -5.93 7.37 -6.67
CA LEU A 50 -5.75 6.05 -7.27
C LEU A 50 -7.05 5.49 -7.83
N CYS A 51 -8.12 5.49 -7.02
CA CYS A 51 -9.44 4.99 -7.41
C CYS A 51 -10.07 5.78 -8.57
N GLU A 52 -9.77 7.07 -8.67
CA GLU A 52 -10.22 7.97 -9.75
C GLU A 52 -9.29 7.94 -10.99
N ASN A 53 -8.28 7.07 -10.99
CA ASN A 53 -7.28 6.93 -12.06
C ASN A 53 -6.50 8.23 -12.38
N ASP A 54 -6.26 9.08 -11.38
CA ASP A 54 -5.52 10.34 -11.53
C ASP A 54 -4.03 10.15 -11.20
N GLY A 55 -3.24 9.76 -12.21
CA GLY A 55 -1.79 9.61 -12.09
C GLY A 55 -1.06 10.91 -11.72
N THR A 56 -1.59 12.07 -12.13
CA THR A 56 -0.94 13.36 -11.86
C THR A 56 -1.06 13.73 -10.39
N LEU A 57 -2.26 13.57 -9.81
CA LEU A 57 -2.49 13.83 -8.39
C LEU A 57 -1.80 12.80 -7.51
N THR A 58 -1.84 11.52 -7.91
CA THR A 58 -1.14 10.41 -7.26
C THR A 58 0.34 10.73 -7.07
N GLY A 59 1.07 11.05 -8.15
CA GLY A 59 2.49 11.39 -8.09
C GLY A 59 2.77 12.63 -7.24
N ALA A 60 1.92 13.65 -7.32
CA ALA A 60 2.11 14.88 -6.56
C ALA A 60 1.89 14.71 -5.05
N ILE A 61 1.00 13.81 -4.62
CA ILE A 61 0.73 13.57 -3.20
C ILE A 61 1.77 12.62 -2.60
N PHE A 62 2.17 11.58 -3.33
CA PHE A 62 2.91 10.47 -2.75
C PHE A 62 4.27 10.86 -2.16
N HIS A 63 5.04 11.71 -2.84
CA HIS A 63 6.35 12.13 -2.35
C HIS A 63 6.28 12.78 -0.96
N THR A 64 5.31 13.66 -0.76
CA THR A 64 5.09 14.35 0.51
C THR A 64 4.57 13.37 1.57
N TYR A 65 3.67 12.47 1.19
CA TYR A 65 3.15 11.45 2.08
C TYR A 65 4.26 10.51 2.59
N LEU A 66 5.11 10.01 1.69
CA LEU A 66 6.26 9.16 2.00
C LEU A 66 7.24 9.86 2.94
N ALA A 67 7.63 11.11 2.64
CA ALA A 67 8.54 11.86 3.50
C ALA A 67 7.95 12.09 4.89
N GLY A 68 6.66 12.39 4.98
CA GLY A 68 5.94 12.51 6.24
C GLY A 68 5.97 11.21 7.04
N CYS A 69 5.54 10.09 6.45
CA CYS A 69 5.49 8.80 7.15
C CYS A 69 6.86 8.37 7.69
N ILE A 70 7.94 8.56 6.92
CA ILE A 70 9.32 8.30 7.40
C ILE A 70 9.69 9.23 8.56
N THR A 71 9.40 10.52 8.45
CA THR A 71 9.68 11.50 9.51
C THR A 71 8.92 11.17 10.78
N ARG A 72 7.65 10.77 10.67
CA ARG A 72 6.82 10.40 11.82
C ARG A 72 7.32 9.13 12.49
N PHE A 73 7.71 8.12 11.71
CA PHE A 73 8.35 6.93 12.26
C PHE A 73 9.62 7.29 13.04
N GLU A 74 10.50 8.12 12.47
CA GLU A 74 11.72 8.58 13.13
C GLU A 74 11.46 9.36 14.43
N GLN A 75 10.37 10.11 14.49
CA GLN A 75 9.97 10.84 15.70
C GLN A 75 9.35 9.96 16.79
N LEU A 76 8.70 8.86 16.40
CA LEU A 76 8.00 7.97 17.32
C LEU A 76 8.83 6.76 17.74
N ARG A 77 9.88 6.40 16.98
CA ARG A 77 10.69 5.23 17.32
C ARG A 77 11.33 5.42 18.71
N PRO A 78 11.27 4.40 19.59
CA PRO A 78 11.87 4.50 20.91
C PRO A 78 13.39 4.67 20.80
N VAL A 79 13.91 5.72 21.46
CA VAL A 79 15.36 6.01 21.54
C VAL A 79 16.00 5.32 22.74
N ALA A 80 15.24 5.11 23.80
CA ALA A 80 15.67 4.41 25.01
C ALA A 80 15.01 3.03 25.08
N ILE A 81 15.80 2.01 25.40
CA ILE A 81 15.32 0.64 25.52
C ILE A 81 14.73 0.46 26.91
N VAL A 82 13.41 0.60 27.03
CA VAL A 82 12.64 0.15 28.19
C VAL A 82 11.96 -1.16 27.80
N PRO A 83 12.47 -2.34 28.22
CA PRO A 83 12.02 -3.62 27.67
C PRO A 83 10.53 -3.89 27.82
N ALA A 84 9.88 -3.31 28.84
CA ALA A 84 8.48 -3.54 29.14
C ALA A 84 7.50 -2.87 28.17
N THR A 85 7.87 -1.76 27.50
CA THR A 85 7.00 -1.03 26.56
C THR A 85 7.53 -1.02 25.13
N LEU A 86 8.74 -1.54 24.92
CA LEU A 86 9.46 -1.44 23.65
C LEU A 86 8.65 -1.96 22.45
N GLU A 87 7.98 -3.09 22.60
CA GLU A 87 7.17 -3.67 21.51
C GLU A 87 5.98 -2.78 21.17
N ASP A 88 5.25 -2.28 22.17
CA ASP A 88 4.10 -1.40 21.97
C ASP A 88 4.52 -0.05 21.37
N ASP A 89 5.64 0.51 21.82
CA ASP A 89 6.21 1.75 21.30
C ASP A 89 6.60 1.59 19.81
N PHE A 90 7.20 0.45 19.44
CA PHE A 90 7.47 0.15 18.04
C PHE A 90 6.20 -0.14 17.23
N ARG A 91 5.17 -0.78 17.79
CA ARG A 91 3.87 -0.97 17.11
C ARG A 91 3.23 0.38 16.79
N ILE A 92 3.30 1.34 17.70
CA ILE A 92 2.84 2.72 17.49
C ILE A 92 3.65 3.37 16.36
N ALA A 93 4.99 3.32 16.43
CA ALA A 93 5.85 3.94 15.43
C ALA A 93 5.67 3.33 14.03
N THR A 94 5.60 2.00 13.92
CA THR A 94 5.52 1.28 12.64
C THR A 94 4.15 1.41 11.96
N SER A 95 3.10 1.82 12.68
CA SER A 95 1.75 1.97 12.12
C SER A 95 1.68 2.86 10.87
N VAL A 96 2.46 3.95 10.83
CA VAL A 96 2.51 4.84 9.65
C VAL A 96 3.29 4.25 8.47
N LEU A 97 4.25 3.36 8.74
CA LEU A 97 4.96 2.64 7.69
C LEU A 97 4.09 1.54 7.09
N LEU A 98 3.26 0.88 7.91
CA LEU A 98 2.26 -0.06 7.42
C LEU A 98 1.27 0.62 6.48
N ASP A 99 0.75 1.80 6.83
CA ASP A 99 -0.13 2.56 5.95
C ASP A 99 0.55 2.94 4.64
N LEU A 100 1.82 3.36 4.70
CA LEU A 100 2.60 3.69 3.52
C LEU A 100 2.80 2.48 2.61
N MET A 101 3.13 1.31 3.16
CA MET A 101 3.26 0.06 2.41
C MET A 101 1.90 -0.38 1.81
N GLU A 102 0.83 -0.26 2.59
CA GLU A 102 -0.55 -0.56 2.16
C GLU A 102 -0.93 0.26 0.92
N LEU A 103 -0.84 1.58 1.02
CA LEU A 103 -1.17 2.48 -0.09
C LEU A 103 -0.23 2.31 -1.29
N SER A 104 1.03 1.95 -1.06
CA SER A 104 1.98 1.67 -2.14
C SER A 104 1.57 0.43 -2.94
N GLY A 105 1.21 -0.67 -2.28
CA GLY A 105 0.76 -1.86 -3.00
C GLY A 105 -0.57 -1.64 -3.71
N TYR A 106 -1.47 -0.83 -3.15
CA TYR A 106 -2.68 -0.42 -3.85
C TYR A 106 -2.40 0.48 -5.06
N ALA A 107 -1.37 1.32 -5.03
CA ALA A 107 -0.95 2.06 -6.21
C ALA A 107 -0.51 1.12 -7.34
N LYS A 108 0.27 0.09 -7.02
CA LYS A 108 0.65 -0.94 -8.00
C LYS A 108 -0.57 -1.70 -8.52
N LEU A 109 -1.47 -2.13 -7.63
CA LEU A 109 -2.68 -2.84 -8.01
C LEU A 109 -3.59 -2.02 -8.91
N LEU A 110 -3.83 -0.75 -8.57
CA LEU A 110 -4.72 0.12 -9.32
C LEU A 110 -4.10 0.61 -10.63
N ALA A 111 -2.77 0.74 -10.70
CA ALA A 111 -2.06 0.93 -11.96
C ALA A 111 -2.34 -0.21 -12.95
N GLU A 112 -2.29 -1.45 -12.47
CA GLU A 112 -2.62 -2.63 -13.26
C GLU A 112 -4.11 -2.68 -13.62
N PHE A 113 -5.01 -2.47 -12.65
CA PHE A 113 -6.47 -2.45 -12.85
C PHE A 113 -6.92 -1.42 -13.90
N HIS A 114 -6.39 -0.21 -13.85
CA HIS A 114 -6.72 0.85 -14.80
C HIS A 114 -5.89 0.80 -16.08
N GLN A 115 -4.90 -0.09 -16.16
CA GLN A 115 -3.90 -0.14 -17.23
C GLN A 115 -3.19 1.21 -17.41
N ASN A 116 -2.92 1.89 -16.28
CA ASN A 116 -2.31 3.20 -16.23
C ASN A 116 -1.03 3.16 -15.38
N PRO A 117 0.15 3.00 -16.00
CA PRO A 117 1.42 2.92 -15.26
C PRO A 117 1.74 4.20 -14.48
N ALA A 118 1.19 5.36 -14.87
CA ALA A 118 1.45 6.62 -14.19
C ALA A 118 0.98 6.63 -12.71
N LEU A 119 0.04 5.77 -12.32
CA LEU A 119 -0.37 5.59 -10.93
C LEU A 119 0.74 4.98 -10.07
N TRP A 120 1.61 4.16 -10.66
CA TRP A 120 2.70 3.49 -9.97
C TRP A 120 4.05 4.18 -10.15
N GLU A 121 4.34 4.75 -11.32
CA GLU A 121 5.65 5.34 -11.64
C GLU A 121 6.11 6.38 -10.61
N GLY A 122 5.22 7.28 -10.17
CA GLY A 122 5.56 8.27 -9.13
C GLY A 122 5.89 7.64 -7.79
N VAL A 123 5.18 6.57 -7.43
CA VAL A 123 5.35 5.82 -6.18
C VAL A 123 6.66 5.03 -6.21
N GLU A 124 6.90 4.31 -7.29
CA GLU A 124 8.12 3.55 -7.53
C GLU A 124 9.36 4.44 -7.52
N ASN A 125 9.31 5.58 -8.21
CA ASN A 125 10.44 6.51 -8.25
C ASN A 125 10.73 7.09 -6.87
N ALA A 126 9.71 7.45 -6.09
CA ALA A 126 9.89 7.95 -4.73
C ALA A 126 10.59 6.92 -3.84
N TRP A 127 10.12 5.67 -3.89
CA TRP A 127 10.69 4.58 -3.12
C TRP A 127 12.10 4.20 -3.58
N THR A 128 12.33 4.09 -4.89
CA THR A 128 13.63 3.76 -5.48
C THR A 128 14.68 4.79 -5.06
N ASN A 129 14.36 6.08 -5.14
CA ASN A 129 15.25 7.15 -4.70
C ASN A 129 15.56 7.07 -3.19
N LEU A 130 14.57 6.69 -2.37
CA LEU A 130 14.77 6.53 -0.94
C LEU A 130 15.63 5.31 -0.60
N ILE A 131 15.36 4.16 -1.23
CA ILE A 131 16.02 2.88 -0.98
C ILE A 131 17.46 2.83 -1.51
N ILE A 132 17.73 3.45 -2.66
CA ILE A 132 19.09 3.52 -3.25
C ILE A 132 19.89 4.70 -2.68
N GLY A 133 19.21 5.69 -2.11
CA GLY A 133 19.84 6.87 -1.52
C GLY A 133 20.64 6.59 -0.25
N LYS A 134 21.26 7.64 0.29
CA LYS A 134 22.11 7.56 1.49
C LYS A 134 21.40 7.00 2.73
N ALA A 135 20.08 7.17 2.83
CA ALA A 135 19.27 6.66 3.93
C ALA A 135 18.73 5.23 3.68
N GLY A 136 19.06 4.62 2.54
CA GLY A 136 18.47 3.37 2.07
C GLY A 136 18.59 2.22 3.07
N ASP A 137 19.78 2.01 3.65
CA ASP A 137 19.99 0.93 4.62
C ASP A 137 19.16 1.10 5.89
N ALA A 138 18.96 2.33 6.36
CA ALA A 138 18.12 2.62 7.52
C ALA A 138 16.65 2.33 7.18
N VAL A 139 16.18 2.81 6.03
CA VAL A 139 14.80 2.58 5.56
C VAL A 139 14.53 1.09 5.38
N LYS A 140 15.45 0.33 4.78
CA LYS A 140 15.32 -1.12 4.66
C LYS A 140 15.17 -1.80 6.03
N LYS A 141 15.95 -1.38 7.03
CA LYS A 141 15.82 -1.90 8.41
C LYS A 141 14.47 -1.54 9.03
N TYR A 142 13.94 -0.35 8.76
CA TYR A 142 12.62 0.06 9.26
C TYR A 142 11.51 -0.79 8.65
N LEU A 143 11.56 -1.03 7.34
CA LEU A 143 10.58 -1.88 6.65
C LEU A 143 10.68 -3.35 7.10
N ALA A 144 11.89 -3.87 7.30
CA ALA A 144 12.11 -5.20 7.84
C ALA A 144 11.53 -5.33 9.27
N LEU A 145 11.77 -4.34 10.13
CA LEU A 145 11.20 -4.30 11.48
C LEU A 145 9.67 -4.23 11.46
N THR A 146 9.10 -3.34 10.63
CA THR A 146 7.65 -3.24 10.42
C THR A 146 7.05 -4.57 9.98
N THR A 147 7.71 -5.25 9.03
CA THR A 147 7.28 -6.55 8.51
C THR A 147 7.30 -7.60 9.61
N HIS A 148 8.38 -7.67 10.40
CA HIS A 148 8.52 -8.60 11.51
C HIS A 148 7.43 -8.38 12.57
N ILE A 149 7.19 -7.13 12.98
CA ILE A 149 6.16 -6.79 13.98
C ILE A 149 4.76 -7.12 13.45
N ASN A 150 4.48 -6.83 12.18
CA ASN A 150 3.16 -7.10 11.60
C ASN A 150 2.89 -8.59 11.38
N ASN A 151 3.91 -9.37 11.01
CA ASN A 151 3.77 -10.81 10.79
C ASN A 151 3.73 -11.61 12.10
N ASN A 152 4.45 -11.17 13.14
CA ASN A 152 4.59 -11.92 14.41
C ASN A 152 3.81 -11.31 15.58
N GLY A 153 3.25 -10.11 15.42
CA GLY A 153 2.55 -9.41 16.48
C GLY A 153 1.24 -10.08 16.87
N PHE A 154 1.05 -10.35 18.16
CA PHE A 154 -0.26 -10.69 18.71
C PHE A 154 -1.12 -9.43 18.81
N GLY A 155 -2.21 -9.36 18.05
CA GLY A 155 -3.21 -8.29 18.12
C GLY A 155 -3.53 -7.66 16.77
N LEU A 156 -4.62 -6.88 16.72
CA LEU A 156 -4.94 -6.10 15.53
C LEU A 156 -3.93 -4.96 15.39
N PRO A 157 -3.25 -4.81 14.23
CA PRO A 157 -2.34 -3.71 14.02
C PRO A 157 -3.07 -2.36 14.18
N LEU A 158 -2.39 -1.37 14.77
CA LEU A 158 -2.97 -0.04 14.94
C LEU A 158 -3.46 0.53 13.61
N ARG A 159 -4.64 1.16 13.62
CA ARG A 159 -5.32 1.70 12.42
C ARG A 159 -5.77 0.62 11.42
N SER A 160 -5.97 -0.62 11.85
CA SER A 160 -6.53 -1.68 11.01
C SER A 160 -7.91 -1.32 10.44
N GLU A 161 -8.74 -0.57 11.18
CA GLU A 161 -10.06 -0.11 10.69
C GLU A 161 -9.94 0.77 9.45
N LEU A 162 -8.93 1.65 9.41
CA LEU A 162 -8.67 2.50 8.25
C LEU A 162 -8.23 1.68 7.03
N ARG A 163 -7.29 0.75 7.22
CA ARG A 163 -6.81 -0.12 6.13
C ARG A 163 -7.92 -1.04 5.63
N PHE A 164 -8.80 -1.51 6.53
CA PHE A 164 -9.99 -2.26 6.14
C PHE A 164 -10.96 -1.42 5.30
N GLU A 165 -11.15 -0.14 5.63
CA GLU A 165 -11.97 0.76 4.82
C GLU A 165 -11.34 1.01 3.44
N TRP A 166 -10.02 1.12 3.35
CA TRP A 166 -9.31 1.20 2.07
C TRP A 166 -9.49 -0.06 1.22
N GLU A 167 -9.29 -1.24 1.82
CA GLU A 167 -9.52 -2.53 1.18
C GLU A 167 -10.96 -2.62 0.65
N ARG A 168 -11.95 -2.19 1.46
CA ARG A 168 -13.35 -2.17 1.06
C ARG A 168 -13.60 -1.29 -0.16
N GLN A 169 -13.04 -0.07 -0.20
CA GLN A 169 -13.19 0.82 -1.35
C GLN A 169 -12.64 0.21 -2.64
N ILE A 170 -11.49 -0.45 -2.55
CA ILE A 170 -10.88 -1.14 -3.70
C ILE A 170 -11.71 -2.35 -4.10
N PHE A 171 -12.21 -3.12 -3.13
CA PHE A 171 -13.09 -4.25 -3.42
C PHE A 171 -14.34 -3.84 -4.19
N GLU A 172 -14.95 -2.70 -3.86
CA GLU A 172 -16.08 -2.17 -4.63
C GLU A 172 -15.72 -1.84 -6.09
N LEU A 173 -14.49 -1.41 -6.38
CA LEU A 173 -14.02 -1.23 -7.77
C LEU A 173 -13.90 -2.58 -8.49
N PHE A 174 -13.36 -3.60 -7.83
CA PHE A 174 -13.14 -4.92 -8.43
C PHE A 174 -14.43 -5.67 -8.76
N LYS A 175 -15.54 -5.37 -8.08
CA LYS A 175 -16.86 -5.93 -8.42
C LYS A 175 -17.32 -5.57 -9.83
N GLN A 176 -16.71 -4.57 -10.46
CA GLN A 176 -17.03 -4.15 -11.82
C GLN A 176 -16.38 -5.05 -12.88
N LEU A 177 -15.39 -5.86 -12.51
CA LEU A 177 -14.70 -6.74 -13.45
C LEU A 177 -15.51 -7.98 -13.80
N PRO A 178 -15.48 -8.43 -15.07
CA PRO A 178 -16.03 -9.73 -15.44
C PRO A 178 -15.24 -10.84 -14.76
N VAL A 179 -15.92 -11.96 -14.52
CA VAL A 179 -15.36 -13.13 -13.83
C VAL A 179 -15.63 -14.37 -14.66
N GLU A 180 -14.61 -15.21 -14.83
CA GLU A 180 -14.70 -16.47 -15.55
C GLU A 180 -14.24 -17.64 -14.69
N ALA A 181 -14.87 -18.80 -14.89
CA ALA A 181 -14.50 -20.05 -14.23
C ALA A 181 -13.25 -20.66 -14.87
N VAL A 182 -12.23 -20.94 -14.08
CA VAL A 182 -11.01 -21.66 -14.49
C VAL A 182 -11.19 -23.13 -14.11
N ASP A 183 -11.77 -23.90 -15.05
CA ASP A 183 -11.87 -25.37 -15.07
C ASP A 183 -12.39 -26.13 -13.83
N LYS A 184 -13.35 -27.03 -14.09
CA LYS A 184 -13.94 -27.95 -13.11
C LYS A 184 -13.08 -29.21 -12.96
N HIS A 185 -11.95 -29.15 -12.26
CA HIS A 185 -11.24 -30.39 -11.91
C HIS A 185 -12.02 -31.15 -10.82
N PHE A 186 -12.67 -32.25 -11.22
CA PHE A 186 -13.27 -33.26 -10.32
C PHE A 186 -14.23 -32.73 -9.23
N GLY A 187 -15.15 -31.86 -9.61
CA GLY A 187 -16.47 -31.78 -8.96
C GLY A 187 -16.55 -31.26 -7.52
N MET A 188 -15.48 -30.70 -6.93
CA MET A 188 -15.55 -30.14 -5.57
C MET A 188 -15.26 -28.64 -5.45
N ASP A 189 -14.52 -28.00 -6.37
CA ASP A 189 -14.35 -26.54 -6.36
C ASP A 189 -14.26 -25.98 -7.79
N THR A 190 -15.02 -24.92 -8.07
CA THR A 190 -14.87 -24.12 -9.29
C THR A 190 -14.06 -22.89 -8.94
N ASN A 191 -12.83 -22.82 -9.44
CA ASN A 191 -12.01 -21.62 -9.28
C ASN A 191 -12.51 -20.53 -10.22
N TYR A 192 -12.46 -19.28 -9.77
CA TYR A 192 -12.84 -18.12 -10.57
C TYR A 192 -11.63 -17.21 -10.74
N HIS A 193 -11.56 -16.48 -11.85
CA HIS A 193 -10.59 -15.43 -12.05
C HIS A 193 -11.26 -14.20 -12.64
N PHE A 194 -10.68 -13.03 -12.41
CA PHE A 194 -11.09 -11.82 -13.13
C PHE A 194 -10.63 -11.91 -14.59
N VAL A 195 -11.48 -11.47 -15.52
CA VAL A 195 -11.12 -11.32 -16.93
C VAL A 195 -10.41 -9.98 -17.07
N HIS A 196 -9.08 -10.01 -17.11
CA HIS A 196 -8.26 -8.80 -17.15
C HIS A 196 -6.89 -9.06 -17.81
N PRO A 197 -6.32 -8.11 -18.57
CA PRO A 197 -5.00 -8.26 -19.19
C PRO A 197 -3.84 -8.43 -18.21
N SER A 198 -3.93 -7.80 -17.04
CA SER A 198 -2.89 -7.89 -16.00
C SER A 198 -2.94 -9.25 -15.26
N PRO A 199 -1.82 -10.00 -15.23
CA PRO A 199 -1.68 -11.22 -14.44
C PRO A 199 -1.92 -11.01 -12.94
N LEU A 200 -1.49 -9.87 -12.39
CA LEU A 200 -1.72 -9.52 -11.00
C LEU A 200 -3.22 -9.53 -10.69
N ILE A 201 -4.02 -8.89 -11.55
CA ILE A 201 -5.48 -8.84 -11.40
C ILE A 201 -6.10 -10.23 -11.51
N ARG A 202 -5.66 -11.06 -12.46
CA ARG A 202 -6.17 -12.43 -12.62
C ARG A 202 -5.88 -13.31 -11.39
N SER A 203 -4.73 -13.10 -10.73
CA SER A 203 -4.27 -13.91 -9.60
C SER A 203 -5.10 -13.74 -8.32
N ILE A 204 -5.81 -12.62 -8.17
CA ILE A 204 -6.47 -12.27 -6.91
C ILE A 204 -7.60 -13.23 -6.52
N LYS A 205 -8.39 -13.69 -7.50
CA LYS A 205 -9.57 -14.52 -7.23
C LYS A 205 -9.27 -16.02 -7.32
N THR A 206 -8.03 -16.39 -7.69
CA THR A 206 -7.65 -17.78 -7.98
C THR A 206 -7.32 -18.60 -6.73
N ASP A 207 -7.07 -17.95 -5.59
CA ASP A 207 -6.84 -18.62 -4.31
C ASP A 207 -8.14 -18.61 -3.50
N HIS A 208 -8.41 -19.65 -2.71
CA HIS A 208 -9.70 -19.95 -2.06
C HIS A 208 -10.14 -18.92 -0.98
N PHE A 209 -9.55 -17.73 -0.99
CA PHE A 209 -9.87 -16.62 -0.11
C PHE A 209 -10.69 -15.62 -0.92
N ASP A 210 -11.98 -15.47 -0.60
CA ASP A 210 -12.88 -14.46 -1.17
C ASP A 210 -12.50 -13.00 -0.81
N ARG A 211 -11.21 -12.71 -0.57
CA ARG A 211 -10.72 -11.40 -0.15
C ARG A 211 -9.59 -10.94 -1.05
N LEU A 212 -9.56 -9.64 -1.31
CA LEU A 212 -8.41 -9.03 -1.97
C LEU A 212 -7.17 -9.22 -1.10
N PRO A 213 -5.98 -9.44 -1.69
CA PRO A 213 -4.74 -9.31 -0.93
C PRO A 213 -4.61 -7.88 -0.41
N SER A 214 -4.06 -7.74 0.80
CA SER A 214 -3.80 -6.42 1.37
C SER A 214 -2.80 -5.65 0.51
N GLY A 215 -2.88 -4.32 0.54
CA GLY A 215 -1.90 -3.47 -0.11
C GLY A 215 -0.49 -3.73 0.41
N TYR A 216 -0.34 -4.01 1.70
CA TYR A 216 0.94 -4.36 2.31
C TYR A 216 1.53 -5.64 1.70
N ASP A 217 0.74 -6.71 1.58
CA ASP A 217 1.20 -7.96 0.97
C ASP A 217 1.58 -7.76 -0.49
N LEU A 218 0.76 -7.00 -1.24
CA LEU A 218 1.04 -6.63 -2.63
C LEU A 218 2.37 -5.89 -2.75
N PHE A 219 2.60 -4.86 -1.92
CA PHE A 219 3.84 -4.09 -1.96
C PHE A 219 5.08 -4.97 -1.72
N LEU A 220 4.98 -5.88 -0.75
CA LEU A 220 6.07 -6.80 -0.44
C LEU A 220 6.39 -7.73 -1.61
N VAL A 221 5.39 -8.38 -2.18
CA VAL A 221 5.60 -9.42 -3.21
C VAL A 221 5.80 -8.86 -4.61
N THR A 222 5.34 -7.64 -4.91
CA THR A 222 5.45 -7.07 -6.26
C THR A 222 6.65 -6.14 -6.43
N TRP A 223 7.19 -5.57 -5.35
CA TRP A 223 8.25 -4.57 -5.46
C TRP A 223 9.35 -4.75 -4.41
N TYR A 224 9.01 -4.77 -3.12
CA TYR A 224 10.04 -4.70 -2.07
C TYR A 224 10.97 -5.92 -2.06
N LYS A 225 10.47 -7.11 -2.38
CA LYS A 225 11.27 -8.35 -2.47
C LYS A 225 12.53 -8.23 -3.33
N ASP A 226 12.54 -7.34 -4.33
CA ASP A 226 13.66 -7.19 -5.26
C ASP A 226 14.80 -6.33 -4.67
N PHE A 227 14.55 -5.66 -3.54
CA PHE A 227 15.51 -4.78 -2.87
C PHE A 227 16.09 -5.34 -1.57
N VAL A 228 15.59 -6.52 -1.14
CA VAL A 228 16.02 -7.21 0.08
C VAL A 228 16.71 -8.51 -0.30
N ASN A 229 17.75 -8.87 0.44
CA ASN A 229 18.36 -10.19 0.30
C ASN A 229 17.34 -11.27 0.76
N PRO A 230 17.37 -12.50 0.21
CA PRO A 230 16.43 -13.57 0.59
C PRO A 230 16.38 -13.85 2.10
N GLU A 231 17.49 -13.63 2.81
CA GLU A 231 17.58 -13.80 4.27
C GLU A 231 16.94 -12.66 5.07
N GLY A 232 16.65 -11.51 4.44
CA GLY A 232 16.14 -10.30 5.09
C GLY A 232 14.65 -10.07 4.95
N LEU A 233 13.95 -10.88 4.15
CA LEU A 233 12.50 -10.80 3.96
C LEU A 233 11.86 -12.18 4.16
N ASP A 234 11.33 -12.41 5.36
CA ASP A 234 10.58 -13.62 5.69
C ASP A 234 9.11 -13.42 5.31
N LEU A 235 8.74 -13.90 4.11
CA LEU A 235 7.37 -13.84 3.63
C LEU A 235 6.52 -14.84 4.40
N ASN A 236 5.38 -14.39 4.90
CA ASN A 236 4.43 -15.31 5.52
C ASN A 236 3.73 -16.17 4.47
N TRP A 237 3.03 -17.22 4.91
CA TRP A 237 2.37 -18.17 4.00
C TRP A 237 1.37 -17.52 3.03
N LYS A 238 0.71 -16.41 3.41
CA LYS A 238 -0.22 -15.68 2.52
C LYS A 238 0.53 -14.96 1.41
N GLN A 239 1.64 -14.32 1.76
CA GLN A 239 2.50 -13.60 0.82
C GLN A 239 3.15 -14.57 -0.16
N GLU A 240 3.59 -15.73 0.30
CA GLU A 240 4.08 -16.80 -0.59
C GLU A 240 2.99 -17.32 -1.53
N ALA A 241 1.77 -17.54 -1.01
CA ALA A 241 0.64 -17.99 -1.82
C ALA A 241 0.29 -16.98 -2.91
N LEU A 242 0.25 -15.69 -2.56
CA LEU A 242 0.04 -14.59 -3.51
C LEU A 242 1.14 -14.55 -4.58
N LEU A 243 2.41 -14.65 -4.20
CA LEU A 243 3.52 -14.68 -5.15
C LEU A 243 3.42 -15.87 -6.11
N ARG A 244 3.05 -17.06 -5.62
CA ARG A 244 2.79 -18.24 -6.46
C ARG A 244 1.61 -18.02 -7.41
N ALA A 245 0.53 -17.40 -6.93
CA ALA A 245 -0.65 -17.11 -7.75
C ALA A 245 -0.33 -16.13 -8.89
N ILE A 246 0.45 -15.07 -8.62
CA ILE A 246 0.92 -14.11 -9.63
C ILE A 246 1.74 -14.83 -10.71
N ASN A 247 2.76 -15.60 -10.30
CA ASN A 247 3.62 -16.34 -11.23
C ASN A 247 2.83 -17.37 -12.06
N LYS A 248 1.77 -17.96 -11.50
CA LYS A 248 0.89 -18.86 -12.24
C LYS A 248 0.04 -18.10 -13.27
N ALA A 249 -0.48 -16.94 -12.90
CA ALA A 249 -1.31 -16.10 -13.77
C ALA A 249 -0.53 -15.52 -14.96
N ASP A 250 0.78 -15.30 -14.81
CA ASP A 250 1.68 -14.91 -15.90
C ASP A 250 1.74 -15.97 -17.02
N ASN A 251 1.51 -17.23 -16.67
CA ASN A 251 1.54 -18.35 -17.62
C ASN A 251 0.17 -18.65 -18.26
N LEU A 252 -0.89 -17.91 -17.90
CA LEU A 252 -2.22 -18.06 -18.50
C LEU A 252 -2.35 -17.18 -19.75
N PRO A 253 -3.01 -17.65 -20.82
CA PRO A 253 -3.26 -16.84 -22.01
C PRO A 253 -4.09 -15.59 -21.67
N ASN A 254 -3.80 -14.47 -22.33
CA ASN A 254 -4.57 -13.23 -22.17
C ASN A 254 -6.02 -13.45 -22.62
N SER A 255 -6.94 -13.53 -21.66
CA SER A 255 -8.38 -13.64 -21.91
C SER A 255 -9.03 -12.32 -22.38
N GLY A 256 -8.26 -11.22 -22.47
CA GLY A 256 -8.75 -9.88 -22.81
C GLY A 256 -8.66 -9.47 -24.29
N GLU A 257 -8.12 -10.30 -25.20
CA GLU A 257 -7.96 -9.93 -26.63
C GLU A 257 -9.05 -10.50 -27.57
N GLY A 258 -10.18 -10.96 -27.03
CA GLY A 258 -11.31 -11.48 -27.82
C GLY A 258 -12.62 -10.77 -27.49
N GLY A 259 -12.87 -9.61 -28.07
CA GLY A 259 -14.14 -8.87 -27.95
C GLY A 259 -14.16 -7.57 -28.72
#